data_AF-A0A450URE4-F1
#
_entry.id   AF-A0A450URE4-F1
#
_cell.length_a   1.000
_cell.length_b   1.000
_cell.length_c   1.000
_cell.angle_alpha   90.00
_cell.angle_beta   90.00
_cell.angle_gamma   90.00
#
_symmetry.space_group_name_H-M   'P 1'
#
loop_
_entity.id
_entity.type
_entity.pdbx_description
1 polymer ?
#
loop_
_entity_poly.entity_id
_entity_poly.type
_entity_poly.pdbx_seq_one_letter_code
_entity_poly.pdbx_strand_id
1 'polypeptide(L)'
;MISLREIIKIKRFEMTGYQSIGFHEALDMVGSLPTAQQENLIGIIRRRLIESRRDSISRNIQAAREEYARGEIETGTVDDLMAAIDR
;
A
#
# COMPACT_ATOMS: atom_id res chain seq x y z
N MET A 1 -4.93 16.28 -30.30
CA MET A 1 -4.14 16.22 -29.05
C MET A 1 -5.12 16.35 -27.90
N ILE A 2 -5.40 15.27 -27.17
CA ILE A 2 -6.44 15.27 -26.12
C ILE A 2 -5.94 16.13 -24.95
N SER A 3 -6.79 17.04 -24.45
CA SER A 3 -6.41 17.94 -23.36
C SER A 3 -6.15 17.15 -22.07
N LEU A 4 -5.12 17.53 -21.29
CA LEU A 4 -4.86 16.97 -19.96
C LEU A 4 -6.10 17.00 -19.05
N ARG A 5 -6.99 17.99 -19.24
CA ARG A 5 -8.29 18.06 -18.53
C ARG A 5 -9.26 16.96 -18.95
N GLU A 6 -9.27 16.59 -20.23
CA GLU A 6 -10.08 15.47 -20.74
C GLU A 6 -9.51 14.13 -20.29
N ILE A 7 -8.18 13.97 -20.27
CA ILE A 7 -7.52 12.77 -19.73
C ILE A 7 -7.88 12.55 -18.26
N ILE A 8 -7.87 13.61 -17.44
CA ILE A 8 -8.29 13.54 -16.03
C ILE A 8 -9.79 13.22 -15.89
N LYS A 9 -10.64 13.75 -16.78
CA LYS A 9 -12.09 13.47 -16.78
C LYS A 9 -12.38 12.02 -17.15
N ILE A 10 -11.71 11.49 -18.17
CA ILE A 10 -11.82 10.09 -18.62
C ILE A 10 -11.34 9.14 -17.51
N LYS A 11 -10.17 9.42 -16.91
CA LYS A 11 -9.61 8.60 -15.82
C LYS A 11 -10.48 8.65 -14.54
N ARG A 12 -11.17 9.77 -14.31
CA ARG A 12 -12.14 9.92 -13.21
C ARG A 12 -13.45 9.18 -13.49
N PHE A 13 -13.88 9.09 -14.75
CA PHE A 13 -15.08 8.35 -15.16
C PHE A 13 -14.86 6.82 -15.13
N GLU A 14 -13.66 6.33 -15.46
CA GLU A 14 -13.31 4.91 -15.25
C GLU A 14 -13.21 4.53 -13.76
N MET A 15 -12.85 5.47 -12.88
CA MET A 15 -12.84 5.26 -11.44
C MET A 15 -14.22 5.33 -10.76
N THR A 16 -15.27 5.81 -11.45
CA THR A 16 -16.63 5.90 -10.87
C THR A 16 -17.45 4.61 -10.96
N GLY A 17 -16.87 3.50 -11.46
CA GLY A 17 -17.51 2.17 -11.45
C GLY A 17 -17.46 1.44 -10.10
N TYR A 18 -16.68 1.92 -9.14
CA TYR A 18 -16.66 1.36 -7.79
C TYR A 18 -17.49 2.25 -6.87
N GLN A 19 -18.76 1.88 -6.68
CA GLN A 19 -19.45 2.29 -5.46
C GLN A 19 -18.57 1.85 -4.28
N SER A 20 -18.28 2.78 -3.36
CA SER A 20 -17.53 2.46 -2.15
C SER A 20 -18.38 1.55 -1.28
N ILE A 21 -18.23 0.24 -1.44
CA ILE A 21 -18.86 -0.77 -0.59
C ILE A 21 -18.31 -0.59 0.82
N GLY A 22 -19.20 -0.46 1.80
CA GLY A 22 -18.82 -0.36 3.20
C GLY A 22 -18.18 -1.65 3.70
N PHE A 23 -17.36 -1.58 4.75
CA PHE A 23 -16.69 -2.78 5.29
C PHE A 23 -17.67 -3.91 5.64
N HIS A 24 -18.81 -3.57 6.24
CA HIS A 24 -19.83 -4.54 6.62
C HIS A 24 -20.49 -5.21 5.41
N GLU A 25 -20.86 -4.42 4.40
CA GLU A 25 -21.44 -4.93 3.16
C GLU A 25 -20.45 -5.83 2.41
N ALA A 26 -19.16 -5.49 2.42
CA ALA A 26 -18.12 -6.36 1.86
C ALA A 26 -18.02 -7.69 2.61
N LEU A 27 -18.11 -7.68 3.94
CA LEU A 27 -18.12 -8.92 4.73
C LEU A 27 -19.34 -9.78 4.42
N ASP A 28 -20.51 -9.19 4.29
CA ASP A 28 -21.75 -9.92 3.97
C ASP A 28 -21.68 -10.53 2.57
N MET A 29 -21.17 -9.79 1.59
CA MET A 29 -20.93 -10.32 0.25
C MET A 29 -19.95 -11.50 0.27
N VAL A 30 -18.83 -11.38 0.99
CA VAL A 30 -17.86 -12.48 1.11
C VAL A 30 -18.48 -13.68 1.83
N GLY A 31 -19.23 -13.45 2.91
CA GLY A 31 -19.92 -14.48 3.67
C GLY A 31 -20.98 -15.24 2.86
N SER A 32 -21.54 -14.61 1.82
CA SER A 32 -22.51 -15.25 0.92
C SER A 32 -21.88 -16.22 -0.09
N LEU A 33 -20.55 -16.21 -0.26
CA LEU A 33 -19.86 -17.10 -1.19
C LEU A 33 -19.82 -18.54 -0.67
N PRO A 34 -19.70 -19.57 -1.54
CA PRO A 34 -19.38 -20.93 -1.11
C PRO A 34 -18.08 -20.99 -0.32
N THR A 35 -17.98 -21.88 0.67
CA THR A 35 -16.81 -22.01 1.56
C THR A 35 -15.48 -22.07 0.80
N ALA A 36 -15.39 -22.89 -0.25
CA ALA A 36 -14.18 -22.99 -1.06
C ALA A 36 -13.80 -21.66 -1.75
N GLN A 37 -14.77 -20.84 -2.13
CA GLN A 37 -14.51 -19.51 -2.71
C GLN A 37 -14.08 -18.51 -1.64
N GLN A 38 -14.65 -18.58 -0.44
CA GLN A 38 -14.21 -17.77 0.70
C GLN A 38 -12.74 -18.06 1.06
N GLU A 39 -12.37 -19.34 1.15
CA GLU A 39 -10.98 -19.75 1.43
C GLU A 39 -10.00 -19.26 0.36
N ASN A 40 -10.38 -19.38 -0.92
CA ASN A 40 -9.59 -18.84 -2.03
C ASN A 40 -9.43 -17.32 -1.93
N LEU A 41 -10.50 -16.59 -1.60
CA LEU A 41 -10.45 -15.14 -1.46
C LEU A 41 -9.53 -14.71 -0.31
N ILE A 42 -9.58 -15.41 0.82
CA ILE A 42 -8.67 -15.18 1.95
C ILE A 42 -7.22 -15.34 1.49
N GLY A 43 -6.91 -16.39 0.72
CA GLY A 43 -5.57 -16.61 0.15
C GLY A 43 -5.11 -15.47 -0.75
N ILE A 44 -5.99 -14.99 -1.64
CA ILE A 44 -5.70 -13.87 -2.55
C ILE A 44 -5.43 -12.58 -1.78
N ILE A 45 -6.30 -12.23 -0.82
CA ILE A 45 -6.15 -11.02 -0.01
C ILE A 45 -4.85 -11.07 0.78
N ARG A 46 -4.56 -12.20 1.44
CA ARG A 46 -3.32 -12.38 2.21
C ARG A 46 -2.08 -12.18 1.33
N ARG A 47 -2.07 -12.76 0.13
CA ARG A 47 -0.96 -12.56 -0.83
C ARG A 47 -0.80 -11.09 -1.21
N ARG A 48 -1.89 -10.39 -1.54
CA ARG A 48 -1.86 -8.97 -1.91
C ARG A 48 -1.32 -8.09 -0.78
N LEU A 49 -1.70 -8.37 0.48
CA LEU A 49 -1.18 -7.65 1.63
C LEU A 49 0.34 -7.86 1.81
N ILE A 50 0.82 -9.08 1.61
CA ILE A 50 2.26 -9.41 1.65
C ILE A 50 3.01 -8.64 0.57
N GLU A 51 2.52 -8.65 -0.69
CA GLU A 51 3.19 -7.93 -1.77
C GLU A 51 3.17 -6.41 -1.54
N SER A 52 2.04 -5.85 -1.09
CA SER A 52 1.96 -4.42 -0.74
C SER A 52 2.97 -4.02 0.33
N ARG A 53 3.17 -4.87 1.34
CA ARG A 53 4.20 -4.66 2.37
C ARG A 53 5.62 -4.80 1.81
N ARG A 54 5.86 -5.69 0.86
CA ARG A 54 7.17 -5.77 0.19
C ARG A 54 7.47 -4.51 -0.60
N ASP A 55 6.48 -3.99 -1.33
CA ASP A 55 6.63 -2.73 -2.07
C ASP A 55 6.96 -1.56 -1.14
N SER A 56 6.33 -1.47 0.04
CA SER A 56 6.66 -0.42 1.01
C SER A 56 8.08 -0.58 1.57
N ILE A 57 8.51 -1.80 1.88
CA ILE A 57 9.90 -2.07 2.30
C ILE A 57 10.89 -1.69 1.20
N SER A 58 10.62 -2.07 -0.06
CA SER A 58 11.47 -1.72 -1.19
C SER A 58 11.60 -0.21 -1.37
N ARG A 59 10.51 0.55 -1.22
CA ARG A 59 10.55 2.02 -1.24
C ARG A 59 11.38 2.58 -0.10
N ASN A 60 11.21 2.06 1.11
CA ASN A 60 11.98 2.52 2.28
C ASN A 60 13.48 2.22 2.12
N ILE A 61 13.84 1.05 1.61
CA ILE A 61 15.23 0.69 1.30
C ILE A 61 15.82 1.65 0.26
N GLN A 62 15.05 1.97 -0.78
CA GLN A 62 15.49 2.90 -1.82
C GLN A 62 15.73 4.30 -1.24
N ALA A 63 14.79 4.82 -0.44
CA ALA A 63 14.93 6.11 0.23
C ALA A 63 16.18 6.16 1.13
N ALA A 64 16.37 5.13 1.98
CA ALA A 64 17.54 5.05 2.86
C ALA A 64 18.87 4.99 2.09
N ARG A 65 18.91 4.29 0.94
CA ARG A 65 20.11 4.27 0.08
C ARG A 65 20.40 5.64 -0.53
N GLU A 66 19.37 6.38 -0.92
CA GLU A 66 19.52 7.72 -1.49
C GLU A 66 19.96 8.74 -0.42
N GLU A 67 19.41 8.69 0.78
CA GLU A 67 19.84 9.49 1.94
C GLU A 67 21.30 9.22 2.29
N TYR A 68 21.70 7.94 2.32
CA TYR A 68 23.10 7.54 2.49
C TYR A 68 24.01 8.15 1.41
N ALA A 69 23.61 8.05 0.14
CA ALA A 69 24.39 8.59 -0.98
C ALA A 69 24.50 10.13 -0.96
N ARG A 70 23.49 10.83 -0.43
CA ARG A 70 23.52 12.29 -0.24
C ARG A 70 24.27 12.73 1.02
N GLY A 71 24.70 11.79 1.87
CA GLY A 71 25.32 12.10 3.16
C GLY A 71 24.33 12.63 4.20
N GLU A 72 23.02 12.46 3.97
CA GLU A 72 21.93 12.84 4.87
C GLU A 72 21.68 11.76 5.92
N ILE A 73 22.76 11.20 6.47
CA ILE A 73 22.72 10.15 7.48
C ILE A 73 23.46 10.59 8.74
N GLU A 74 22.82 10.42 9.89
CA GLU A 74 23.48 10.57 11.18
C GLU A 74 24.23 9.28 11.50
N THR A 75 25.54 9.39 11.73
CA THR A 75 26.37 8.26 12.18
C THR A 75 26.61 8.39 13.67
N GLY A 76 26.36 7.32 14.42
CA GLY A 76 26.57 7.29 15.86
C GLY A 76 26.74 5.87 16.38
N THR A 77 26.98 5.75 17.67
CA THR A 77 26.97 4.48 18.39
C THR A 77 25.54 3.94 18.53
N VAL A 78 25.43 2.70 18.98
CA VAL A 78 24.11 2.12 19.33
C VAL A 78 23.43 2.96 20.42
N ASP A 79 24.19 3.51 21.37
CA ASP A 79 23.66 4.36 22.44
C ASP A 79 23.06 5.67 21.88
N ASP A 80 23.73 6.29 20.90
CA ASP A 80 23.23 7.49 20.22
C ASP A 80 21.91 7.22 19.48
N LEU A 81 21.81 6.04 18.83
CA LEU A 81 20.59 5.60 18.16
C LEU A 81 19.44 5.40 19.16
N MET A 82 19.70 4.72 20.28
CA MET A 82 18.68 4.47 21.30
C MET A 82 18.17 5.79 21.90
N ALA A 83 19.07 6.74 22.19
CA ALA A 83 18.69 8.05 22.70
C ALA A 83 17.84 8.89 21.72
N ALA A 84 17.98 8.68 20.41
CA ALA A 84 17.16 9.36 19.39
C ALA A 84 15.76 8.76 19.26
N ILE A 85 15.59 7.46 19.49
CA ILE A 85 14.30 6.74 19.39
C ILE A 85 13.41 7.00 20.61
N ASP A 86 14.00 7.17 21.80
CA ASP A 86 13.26 7.35 23.06
C ASP A 86 12.72 8.79 23.29
N ARG A 87 12.74 9.66 22.26
CA ARG A 87 12.23 11.04 22.32
C ARG A 87 10.76 11.20 21.92
#